data_AF-A0A832IPP1-F1
#
_entry.id   AF-A0A832IPP1-F1
#
_cell.length_a   1.000
_cell.length_b   1.000
_cell.length_c   1.000
_cell.angle_alpha   90.00
_cell.angle_beta   90.00
_cell.angle_gamma   90.00
#
_symmetry.space_group_name_H-M   'P 1'
#
loop_
_entity.id
_entity.type
_entity.pdbx_description
1 polymer ?
#
loop_
_entity_poly.entity_id
_entity_poly.type
_entity_poly.pdbx_seq_one_letter_code
_entity_poly.pdbx_strand_id
1 'polypeptide(L)'
;MAGAEVQMKTYRKEIALQTIIYIAIAVLLNAIASNWLVRLDMTSGKINTLSPATEKLLRSLKDKLIVRVYYNSDLPAPYNSDRRALIDMLDELRSYSRGKLEYELFDPKTEADASKATQEGIPQVQVQVINNDKLEVKRAFMGIVLEYRARKEVIPVVQNMGTLEYEIASRVDQMVNTHKKTIAITQGHGEPSFEDIDKARKALSLRYYLLPTDLSKPIPDSVSALVMIQPVTALADSQKYNLDQFMMKRGRAAFMMSMVNATLQSS
;
A
#
# COMPACT_ATOMS: atom_id res chain seq x y z
N MET A 1 74.25 -3.79 40.43
CA MET A 1 73.19 -2.74 40.37
C MET A 1 72.98 -2.17 38.96
N ALA A 2 73.95 -2.18 38.04
CA ALA A 2 73.79 -1.63 36.67
C ALA A 2 72.85 -2.42 35.73
N GLY A 3 72.67 -3.74 35.92
CA GLY A 3 71.81 -4.55 35.04
C GLY A 3 70.30 -4.26 35.17
N ALA A 4 69.84 -3.87 36.36
CA ALA A 4 68.43 -3.59 36.63
C ALA A 4 67.96 -2.26 35.99
N GLU A 5 68.83 -1.24 35.96
CA GLU A 5 68.52 0.04 35.30
C GLU A 5 68.43 -0.08 33.77
N VAL A 6 69.27 -0.93 33.17
CA VAL A 6 69.25 -1.19 31.72
C VAL A 6 68.00 -1.99 31.32
N GLN A 7 67.62 -3.00 32.12
CA GLN A 7 66.37 -3.73 31.89
C GLN A 7 65.14 -2.83 32.05
N MET A 8 65.07 -1.98 33.08
CA MET A 8 63.97 -1.03 33.25
C MET A 8 63.86 -0.02 32.10
N LYS A 9 64.99 0.50 31.57
CA LYS A 9 64.97 1.40 30.40
C LYS A 9 64.46 0.69 29.14
N THR A 10 64.76 -0.59 28.97
CA THR A 10 64.31 -1.39 27.83
C THR A 10 62.80 -1.68 27.93
N TYR A 11 62.33 -2.07 29.11
CA TYR A 11 60.90 -2.30 29.39
C TYR A 11 60.05 -1.04 29.19
N ARG A 12 60.55 0.14 29.62
CA ARG A 12 59.87 1.43 29.40
C ARG A 12 59.79 1.81 27.92
N LYS A 13 60.80 1.45 27.11
CA LYS A 13 60.78 1.67 25.66
C LYS A 13 59.78 0.75 24.95
N GLU A 14 59.68 -0.51 25.37
CA GLU A 14 58.70 -1.45 24.82
C GLU A 14 57.27 -1.04 25.16
N ILE A 15 57.00 -0.63 26.40
CA ILE A 15 55.69 -0.09 26.80
C ILE A 15 55.38 1.20 26.02
N ALA A 16 56.34 2.10 25.87
CA ALA A 16 56.14 3.32 25.08
C ALA A 16 55.81 3.01 23.61
N LEU A 17 56.50 2.03 23.01
CA LEU A 17 56.24 1.59 21.64
C LEU A 17 54.83 0.98 21.50
N GLN A 18 54.42 0.12 22.43
CA GLN A 18 53.08 -0.45 22.44
C GLN A 18 51.99 0.62 22.58
N THR A 19 52.18 1.59 23.48
CA THR A 19 51.25 2.71 23.65
C THR A 19 51.13 3.54 22.37
N ILE A 20 52.24 3.83 21.69
CA ILE A 20 52.23 4.55 20.41
C ILE A 20 51.47 3.76 19.34
N ILE A 21 51.65 2.44 19.28
CA ILE A 21 50.93 1.57 18.34
C ILE A 21 49.43 1.58 18.63
N TYR A 22 49.01 1.48 19.89
CA TYR A 22 47.59 1.55 20.24
C TYR A 22 46.96 2.90 19.90
N ILE A 23 47.67 4.00 20.14
CA ILE A 23 47.21 5.34 19.75
C ILE A 23 47.10 5.44 18.22
N ALA A 24 48.08 4.94 17.49
CA ALA A 24 48.05 4.93 16.03
C ALA A 24 46.87 4.12 15.47
N ILE A 25 46.59 2.95 16.04
CA ILE A 25 45.44 2.12 15.68
C ILE A 25 44.13 2.86 16.00
N ALA A 26 44.02 3.47 17.18
CA ALA A 26 42.82 4.22 17.56
C ALA A 26 42.56 5.41 16.62
N VAL A 27 43.60 6.12 16.21
CA VAL A 27 43.51 7.22 15.23
C VAL A 27 43.10 6.69 13.86
N LEU A 28 43.67 5.58 13.40
CA LEU A 28 43.30 4.92 12.14
C LEU A 28 41.85 4.42 12.15
N LEU A 29 41.41 3.78 13.23
CA LEU A 29 40.03 3.34 13.40
C LEU A 29 39.07 4.52 13.42
N ASN A 30 39.43 5.62 14.07
CA ASN A 30 38.61 6.84 14.07
C ASN A 30 38.55 7.51 12.68
N ALA A 31 39.67 7.54 11.95
CA ALA A 31 39.72 8.07 10.59
C ALA A 31 38.92 7.20 9.61
N ILE A 32 38.98 5.88 9.75
CA ILE A 32 38.14 4.97 8.97
C ILE A 32 36.68 5.15 9.39
N ALA A 33 36.36 5.15 10.68
CA ALA A 33 35.00 5.33 11.19
C ALA A 33 34.38 6.67 10.76
N SER A 34 35.15 7.76 10.70
CA SER A 34 34.65 9.07 10.24
C SER A 34 34.38 9.09 8.73
N ASN A 35 35.16 8.36 7.94
CA ASN A 35 34.96 8.22 6.49
C ASN A 35 33.96 7.11 6.10
N TRP A 36 33.71 6.16 7.01
CA TRP A 36 32.72 5.07 6.91
C TRP A 36 31.51 5.29 7.82
N LEU A 37 31.23 6.54 8.18
CA LEU A 37 29.85 7.00 8.30
C LEU A 37 29.23 6.90 6.90
N VAL A 38 29.00 5.66 6.44
CA VAL A 38 27.87 5.33 5.61
C VAL A 38 26.73 6.00 6.33
N ARG A 39 26.27 7.12 5.78
CA ARG A 39 24.97 7.66 6.09
C ARG A 39 24.01 6.58 5.66
N LEU A 40 23.81 5.59 6.53
CA LEU A 40 22.53 4.92 6.68
C LEU A 40 21.64 6.06 7.14
N ASP A 41 21.22 6.85 6.16
CA ASP A 41 20.23 7.89 6.29
C ASP A 41 18.92 7.16 6.60
N MET A 42 18.81 6.72 7.85
CA MET A 42 17.58 6.26 8.47
C MET A 42 16.71 7.47 8.84
N THR A 43 17.12 8.70 8.46
CA THR A 43 16.30 9.90 8.53
C THR A 43 15.43 10.11 7.29
N SER A 44 15.61 9.29 6.24
CA SER A 44 14.56 9.02 5.26
C SER A 44 13.53 8.10 5.89
N GLY A 45 12.62 8.70 6.66
CA GLY A 45 11.44 8.00 7.15
C GLY A 45 10.78 7.28 5.97
N LYS A 46 10.67 5.95 6.06
CA LYS A 46 9.90 5.06 5.17
C LYS A 46 8.38 5.36 5.20
N ILE A 47 8.00 6.59 5.48
CA ILE A 47 6.62 7.05 5.60
C ILE A 47 6.08 7.49 4.24
N ASN A 48 6.97 7.80 3.27
CA ASN A 48 6.63 8.22 1.91
C ASN A 48 7.48 7.45 0.90
N THR A 49 7.29 6.14 0.80
CA THR A 49 7.82 5.38 -0.32
C THR A 49 6.68 4.58 -0.89
N LEU A 50 6.34 4.84 -2.15
CA LEU A 50 5.29 4.11 -2.84
C LEU A 50 5.48 2.60 -2.71
N SER A 51 4.37 1.88 -2.64
CA SER A 51 4.42 0.42 -2.64
C SER A 51 5.05 -0.09 -3.96
N PRO A 52 5.81 -1.21 -3.93
CA PRO A 52 6.36 -1.80 -5.15
C PRO A 52 5.30 -2.15 -6.20
N ALA A 53 4.06 -2.43 -5.76
CA ALA A 53 2.93 -2.68 -6.63
C ALA A 53 2.49 -1.39 -7.37
N THR A 54 2.40 -0.26 -6.65
CA THR A 54 2.10 1.06 -7.21
C THR A 54 3.16 1.48 -8.22
N GLU A 55 4.44 1.35 -7.89
CA GLU A 55 5.54 1.65 -8.81
C GLU A 55 5.39 0.85 -10.11
N LYS A 56 5.19 -0.46 -10.00
CA LYS A 56 5.06 -1.34 -11.17
C LYS A 56 3.84 -0.96 -12.02
N LEU A 57 2.72 -0.63 -11.39
CA LEU A 57 1.52 -0.16 -12.06
C LEU A 57 1.80 1.11 -12.87
N LEU A 58 2.40 2.13 -12.24
CA LEU A 58 2.69 3.41 -12.89
C LEU A 58 3.68 3.26 -14.06
N ARG A 59 4.69 2.41 -13.91
CA ARG A 59 5.63 2.09 -15.00
C ARG A 59 4.97 1.35 -16.17
N SER A 60 3.86 0.65 -15.92
CA SER A 60 3.11 -0.11 -16.92
C SER A 60 2.07 0.71 -17.70
N LEU A 61 1.83 1.97 -17.29
CA LEU A 61 0.92 2.88 -17.99
C LEU A 61 1.28 2.94 -19.48
N LYS A 62 0.28 2.87 -20.35
CA LYS A 62 0.46 2.95 -21.80
C LYS A 62 0.21 4.36 -22.31
N ASP A 63 -0.79 5.04 -21.76
CA ASP A 63 -1.17 6.43 -22.07
C ASP A 63 -1.02 7.37 -20.87
N LYS A 64 -1.42 8.64 -21.03
CA LYS A 64 -1.41 9.62 -19.96
C LYS A 64 -2.54 9.36 -18.94
N LEU A 65 -2.18 9.37 -17.66
CA LEU A 65 -3.06 9.44 -16.49
C LEU A 65 -3.10 10.90 -16.04
N ILE A 66 -4.27 11.52 -16.10
CA ILE A 66 -4.50 12.88 -15.62
C ILE A 66 -5.18 12.81 -14.26
N VAL A 67 -4.59 13.47 -13.26
CA VAL A 67 -5.11 13.54 -11.89
C VAL A 67 -5.56 14.97 -11.61
N ARG A 68 -6.87 15.22 -11.61
CA ARG A 68 -7.41 16.54 -11.22
C ARG A 68 -7.75 16.52 -9.74
N VAL A 69 -7.12 17.40 -8.98
CA VAL A 69 -7.28 17.53 -7.53
C VAL A 69 -8.12 18.76 -7.24
N TYR A 70 -9.25 18.58 -6.58
CA TYR A 70 -10.12 19.65 -6.11
C TYR A 70 -9.93 19.78 -4.61
N TYR A 71 -9.08 20.70 -4.18
CA TYR A 71 -8.67 20.83 -2.78
C TYR A 71 -8.54 22.29 -2.37
N ASN A 72 -9.33 22.72 -1.39
CA ASN A 72 -9.26 24.10 -0.89
C ASN A 72 -7.94 24.39 -0.17
N SER A 73 -7.31 25.53 -0.45
CA SER A 73 -5.97 25.83 0.08
C SER A 73 -5.94 26.29 1.54
N ASP A 74 -7.07 26.75 2.06
CA ASP A 74 -7.22 27.51 3.32
C ASP A 74 -7.90 26.71 4.43
N LEU A 75 -7.82 25.38 4.36
CA LEU A 75 -8.34 24.51 5.40
C LEU A 75 -7.50 24.65 6.68
N PRO A 76 -8.13 24.86 7.84
CA PRO A 76 -7.43 24.90 9.13
C PRO A 76 -7.09 23.48 9.62
N ALA A 77 -6.43 23.40 10.77
CA ALA A 77 -6.09 22.13 11.40
C ALA A 77 -7.34 21.25 11.62
N PRO A 78 -7.24 19.92 11.42
CA PRO A 78 -6.02 19.16 11.09
C PRO A 78 -5.65 19.12 9.60
N TYR A 79 -6.46 19.68 8.71
CA TYR A 79 -6.33 19.53 7.25
C TYR A 79 -5.35 20.51 6.58
N ASN A 80 -4.74 21.42 7.34
CA ASN A 80 -3.85 22.45 6.82
C ASN A 80 -2.54 21.89 6.20
N SER A 81 -2.09 20.71 6.65
CA SER A 81 -0.91 20.02 6.10
C SER A 81 -1.22 19.10 4.92
N ASP A 82 -2.47 18.69 4.78
CA ASP A 82 -2.90 17.63 3.86
C ASP A 82 -2.64 17.99 2.40
N ARG A 83 -2.85 19.26 2.03
CA ARG A 83 -2.56 19.72 0.67
C ARG A 83 -1.09 19.55 0.29
N ARG A 84 -0.16 19.80 1.22
CA ARG A 84 1.28 19.63 0.97
C ARG A 84 1.61 18.15 0.82
N ALA A 85 1.14 17.32 1.76
CA ALA A 85 1.35 15.88 1.71
C ALA A 85 0.79 15.26 0.41
N LEU A 86 -0.37 15.74 -0.04
CA LEU A 86 -0.97 15.33 -1.31
C LEU A 86 -0.09 15.68 -2.51
N ILE A 87 0.45 16.91 -2.55
CA ILE A 87 1.36 17.34 -3.62
C ILE A 87 2.63 16.48 -3.61
N ASP A 88 3.24 16.28 -2.45
CA ASP A 88 4.46 15.49 -2.31
C ASP A 88 4.23 14.04 -2.82
N MET A 89 3.10 13.42 -2.45
CA MET A 89 2.72 12.09 -2.93
C MET A 89 2.48 12.09 -4.45
N LEU A 90 1.81 13.09 -5.02
CA LEU A 90 1.56 13.17 -6.46
C LEU A 90 2.85 13.38 -7.27
N ASP A 91 3.79 14.16 -6.73
CA ASP A 91 5.12 14.32 -7.31
C ASP A 91 5.91 13.00 -7.28
N GLU A 92 5.78 12.23 -6.18
CA GLU A 92 6.35 10.89 -6.09
C GLU A 92 5.75 9.96 -7.15
N LEU A 93 4.41 9.86 -7.22
CA LEU A 93 3.71 9.08 -8.26
C LEU A 93 4.14 9.51 -9.67
N ARG A 94 4.28 10.81 -9.93
CA ARG A 94 4.75 11.34 -11.21
C ARG A 94 6.14 10.82 -11.56
N SER A 95 7.07 10.81 -10.60
CA SER A 95 8.46 10.39 -10.82
C SER A 95 8.58 8.93 -11.31
N TYR A 96 7.68 8.04 -10.87
CA TYR A 96 7.67 6.63 -11.27
C TYR A 96 6.88 6.36 -12.56
N SER A 97 6.04 7.30 -12.99
CA SER A 97 5.18 7.16 -14.18
C SER A 97 5.90 7.27 -15.53
N ARG A 98 7.19 7.62 -15.55
CA ARG A 98 7.96 7.90 -16.79
C ARG A 98 7.31 8.97 -17.67
N GLY A 99 6.80 10.04 -17.06
CA GLY A 99 6.16 11.16 -17.76
C GLY A 99 4.73 10.86 -18.24
N LYS A 100 4.11 9.79 -17.76
CA LYS A 100 2.73 9.43 -18.10
C LYS A 100 1.70 9.87 -17.07
N LEU A 101 2.11 10.40 -15.93
CA LEU A 101 1.20 10.99 -14.96
C LEU A 101 1.37 12.50 -14.99
N GLU A 102 0.26 13.20 -15.14
CA GLU A 102 0.15 14.64 -15.00
C GLU A 102 -0.94 14.93 -13.96
N TYR A 103 -0.79 15.99 -13.18
CA TYR A 103 -1.81 16.39 -12.22
C TYR A 103 -2.08 17.90 -12.27
N GLU A 104 -3.33 18.26 -12.00
CA GLU A 104 -3.83 19.62 -12.01
C GLU A 104 -4.46 19.92 -10.64
N LEU A 105 -4.11 21.06 -10.05
CA LEU A 105 -4.66 21.50 -8.77
C LEU A 105 -5.72 22.58 -9.00
N PHE A 106 -6.92 22.34 -8.49
CA PHE A 106 -8.04 23.27 -8.47
C PHE A 106 -8.36 23.62 -7.02
N ASP A 107 -8.54 24.92 -6.76
CA ASP A 107 -8.91 25.45 -5.45
C ASP A 107 -10.31 26.09 -5.57
N PRO A 108 -11.40 25.33 -5.33
CA PRO A 108 -12.75 25.79 -5.63
C PRO A 108 -13.21 26.81 -4.59
N LYS A 109 -12.99 28.09 -4.88
CA LYS A 109 -13.39 29.21 -4.02
C LYS A 109 -14.59 29.98 -4.55
N THR A 110 -14.79 29.96 -5.87
CA THR A 110 -15.93 30.61 -6.52
C THR A 110 -17.09 29.63 -6.71
N GLU A 111 -18.30 30.16 -6.87
CA GLU A 111 -19.49 29.34 -7.15
C GLU A 111 -19.38 28.59 -8.48
N ALA A 112 -18.71 29.18 -9.48
CA ALA A 112 -18.42 28.52 -10.76
C ALA A 112 -17.48 27.32 -10.58
N ASP A 113 -16.41 27.46 -9.78
CA ASP A 113 -15.48 26.37 -9.51
C ASP A 113 -16.11 25.27 -8.65
N ALA A 114 -16.91 25.65 -7.66
CA ALA A 114 -17.67 24.72 -6.83
C ALA A 114 -18.68 23.91 -7.67
N SER A 115 -19.35 24.57 -8.62
CA SER A 115 -20.25 23.91 -9.57
C SER A 115 -19.49 22.92 -10.45
N LYS A 116 -18.31 23.30 -10.96
CA LYS A 116 -17.44 22.41 -11.75
C LYS A 116 -17.00 21.18 -10.94
N ALA A 117 -16.52 21.37 -9.71
CA ALA A 117 -16.13 20.27 -8.83
C ALA A 117 -17.29 19.29 -8.58
N THR A 118 -18.48 19.83 -8.32
CA THR A 118 -19.69 19.03 -8.10
C THR A 118 -20.09 18.23 -9.34
N GLN A 119 -20.06 18.85 -10.53
CA GLN A 119 -20.32 18.16 -11.81
C GLN A 119 -19.32 17.04 -12.09
N GLU A 120 -18.08 17.19 -11.61
CA GLU A 120 -17.04 16.20 -11.75
C GLU A 120 -17.19 15.02 -10.76
N GLY A 121 -18.15 15.11 -9.82
CA GLY A 121 -18.45 14.08 -8.82
C GLY A 121 -17.82 14.34 -7.46
N ILE A 122 -17.29 15.54 -7.21
CA ILE A 122 -16.68 15.94 -5.95
C ILE A 122 -17.69 16.75 -5.12
N PRO A 123 -18.30 16.17 -4.07
CA PRO A 123 -19.25 16.88 -3.23
C PRO A 123 -18.53 17.87 -2.30
N GLN A 124 -19.25 18.90 -1.88
CA GLN A 124 -18.83 19.76 -0.79
C GLN A 124 -19.03 19.02 0.54
N VAL A 125 -17.98 18.94 1.36
CA VAL A 125 -18.00 18.28 2.66
C VAL A 125 -17.95 19.29 3.80
N GLN A 126 -18.54 18.94 4.93
CA GLN A 126 -18.44 19.71 6.16
C GLN A 126 -17.25 19.20 6.97
N VAL A 127 -16.25 20.06 7.15
CA VAL A 127 -15.09 19.81 8.00
C VAL A 127 -15.28 20.50 9.34
N GLN A 128 -15.09 19.75 10.42
CA GLN A 128 -15.06 20.31 11.76
C GLN A 128 -13.66 20.81 12.04
N VAL A 129 -13.55 22.07 12.45
CA VAL A 129 -12.27 22.72 12.64
C VAL A 129 -12.25 23.34 14.03
N ILE A 130 -11.13 23.17 14.74
CA ILE A 130 -10.93 23.78 16.05
C ILE A 130 -10.14 25.06 15.82
N ASN A 131 -10.78 26.19 16.06
CA ASN A 131 -10.15 27.49 15.92
C ASN A 131 -10.38 28.29 17.20
N ASN A 132 -9.31 28.65 17.92
CA ASN A 132 -9.37 29.39 19.20
C ASN A 132 -10.39 28.80 20.20
N ASP A 133 -10.29 27.48 20.48
CA ASP A 133 -11.17 26.73 21.38
C ASP A 133 -12.66 26.70 21.00
N LYS A 134 -13.01 27.08 19.75
CA LYS A 134 -14.36 26.93 19.20
C LYS A 134 -14.36 25.89 18.09
N LEU A 135 -15.36 25.01 18.15
CA LEU A 135 -15.67 24.08 17.08
C LEU A 135 -16.47 24.82 16.02
N GLU A 136 -15.85 25.08 14.88
CA GLU A 136 -16.48 25.71 13.72
C GLU A 136 -16.69 24.64 12.63
N VAL A 137 -17.79 24.73 11.89
CA VAL A 137 -18.05 23.86 10.75
C VAL A 137 -17.79 24.66 9.48
N LYS A 138 -16.76 24.28 8.73
CA LYS A 138 -16.47 24.86 7.42
C LYS A 138 -16.86 23.91 6.32
N ARG A 139 -17.19 24.45 5.15
CA ARG A 139 -17.45 23.65 3.96
C ARG A 139 -16.25 23.68 3.04
N ALA A 140 -15.86 22.51 2.53
CA ALA A 140 -14.62 22.33 1.76
C ALA A 140 -14.81 21.31 0.64
N PHE A 141 -13.98 21.41 -0.39
CA PHE A 141 -13.75 20.37 -1.39
C PHE A 141 -12.40 19.72 -1.12
N MET A 142 -12.37 18.39 -1.11
CA MET A 142 -11.18 17.58 -0.85
C MET A 142 -11.25 16.29 -1.67
N GLY A 143 -11.34 16.40 -3.00
CA GLY A 143 -11.57 15.24 -3.86
C GLY A 143 -10.60 15.15 -5.04
N ILE A 144 -10.57 13.99 -5.68
CA ILE A 144 -9.66 13.69 -6.78
C ILE A 144 -10.44 13.00 -7.90
N VAL A 145 -10.18 13.44 -9.13
CA VAL A 145 -10.66 12.81 -10.36
C VAL A 145 -9.46 12.22 -11.09
N LEU A 146 -9.60 10.96 -11.49
CA LEU A 146 -8.59 10.22 -12.23
C LEU A 146 -9.12 9.95 -13.64
N GLU A 147 -8.39 10.37 -14.65
CA GLU A 147 -8.74 10.15 -16.06
C GLU A 147 -7.63 9.35 -16.75
N TYR A 148 -8.01 8.24 -17.38
CA TYR A 148 -7.10 7.42 -18.16
C TYR A 148 -7.81 6.89 -19.40
N ARG A 149 -7.40 7.37 -20.58
CA ARG A 149 -8.08 7.11 -21.86
C ARG A 149 -9.54 7.58 -21.82
N ALA A 150 -10.50 6.69 -22.09
CA ALA A 150 -11.94 6.96 -22.01
C ALA A 150 -12.55 6.60 -20.65
N ARG A 151 -11.74 6.27 -19.64
CA ARG A 151 -12.20 5.90 -18.30
C ARG A 151 -11.96 7.05 -17.33
N LYS A 152 -12.93 7.23 -16.44
CA LYS A 152 -12.91 8.21 -15.37
C LYS A 152 -13.28 7.51 -14.06
N GLU A 153 -12.47 7.73 -13.04
CA GLU A 153 -12.72 7.27 -11.67
C GLU A 153 -12.65 8.47 -10.71
N VAL A 154 -13.43 8.41 -9.64
CA VAL A 154 -13.56 9.53 -8.69
C VAL A 154 -13.26 9.05 -7.27
N ILE A 155 -12.48 9.85 -6.54
CA ILE A 155 -12.33 9.79 -5.09
C ILE A 155 -13.07 11.02 -4.56
N PRO A 156 -14.35 10.86 -4.14
CA PRO A 156 -15.19 12.02 -3.81
C PRO A 156 -14.64 12.84 -2.65
N VAL A 157 -14.04 12.16 -1.66
CA VAL A 157 -13.49 12.77 -0.45
C VAL A 157 -12.22 12.03 -0.04
N VAL A 158 -11.13 12.75 0.08
CA VAL A 158 -9.87 12.28 0.68
C VAL A 158 -10.02 12.38 2.19
N GLN A 159 -10.30 11.25 2.83
CA GLN A 159 -10.52 11.19 4.27
C GLN A 159 -9.23 11.02 5.07
N ASN A 160 -8.26 10.32 4.50
CA ASN A 160 -7.01 9.96 5.18
C ASN A 160 -5.85 9.91 4.17
N MET A 161 -4.82 10.72 4.41
CA MET A 161 -3.63 10.73 3.56
C MET A 161 -2.85 9.41 3.60
N GLY A 162 -2.91 8.66 4.70
CA GLY A 162 -2.22 7.37 4.84
C GLY A 162 -2.81 6.23 4.00
N THR A 163 -4.06 6.33 3.53
CA THR A 163 -4.68 5.32 2.64
C THR A 163 -4.74 5.77 1.19
N LEU A 164 -4.44 7.04 0.92
CA LEU A 164 -4.70 7.66 -0.37
C LEU A 164 -3.89 7.05 -1.52
N GLU A 165 -2.62 6.67 -1.27
CA GLU A 165 -1.80 5.99 -2.28
C GLU A 165 -2.51 4.73 -2.79
N TYR A 166 -2.97 3.89 -1.86
CA TYR A 166 -3.66 2.65 -2.19
C TYR A 166 -4.99 2.92 -2.92
N GLU A 167 -5.74 3.93 -2.49
CA GLU A 167 -6.99 4.32 -3.15
C GLU A 167 -6.77 4.74 -4.60
N ILE A 168 -5.79 5.62 -4.85
CA ILE A 168 -5.40 6.05 -6.20
C ILE A 168 -4.89 4.86 -7.01
N ALA A 169 -3.90 4.13 -6.50
CA ALA A 169 -3.29 2.99 -7.19
C ALA A 169 -4.35 1.96 -7.59
N SER A 170 -5.31 1.68 -6.71
CA SER A 170 -6.35 0.71 -6.99
C SER A 170 -7.35 1.12 -8.07
N ARG A 171 -7.70 2.42 -8.16
CA ARG A 171 -8.56 2.95 -9.22
C ARG A 171 -7.82 3.00 -10.55
N VAL A 172 -6.54 3.40 -10.52
CA VAL A 172 -5.67 3.35 -11.70
C VAL A 172 -5.55 1.92 -12.20
N ASP A 173 -5.35 0.93 -11.32
CA ASP A 173 -5.31 -0.48 -11.69
C ASP A 173 -6.61 -0.92 -12.38
N GLN A 174 -7.77 -0.53 -11.84
CA GLN A 174 -9.07 -0.82 -12.46
C GLN A 174 -9.23 -0.18 -13.85
N MET A 175 -8.68 1.00 -14.08
CA MET A 175 -8.73 1.67 -15.38
C MET A 175 -7.74 1.09 -16.39
N VAL A 176 -6.56 0.65 -15.93
CA VAL A 176 -5.46 0.14 -16.77
C VAL A 176 -5.67 -1.33 -17.11
N ASN A 177 -6.01 -2.15 -16.12
CA ASN A 177 -6.14 -3.59 -16.23
C ASN A 177 -7.61 -3.99 -16.42
N THR A 178 -8.04 -4.01 -17.68
CA THR A 178 -9.40 -4.40 -18.06
C THR A 178 -9.65 -5.92 -17.97
N HIS A 179 -8.60 -6.72 -17.85
CA HIS A 179 -8.69 -8.17 -17.71
C HIS A 179 -8.76 -8.52 -16.23
N LYS A 180 -9.98 -8.65 -15.69
CA LYS A 180 -10.18 -9.15 -14.33
C LYS A 180 -9.65 -10.58 -14.26
N LYS A 181 -8.85 -10.86 -13.25
CA LYS A 181 -8.42 -12.24 -12.96
C LYS A 181 -9.62 -13.04 -12.48
N THR A 182 -9.66 -14.32 -12.80
CA THR A 182 -10.72 -15.22 -12.31
C THR A 182 -10.30 -15.84 -10.98
N ILE A 183 -11.17 -15.73 -9.98
CA ILE A 183 -11.06 -16.41 -8.69
C ILE A 183 -12.18 -17.44 -8.61
N ALA A 184 -11.82 -18.70 -8.39
CA ALA A 184 -12.79 -19.75 -8.11
C ALA A 184 -13.21 -19.68 -6.63
N ILE A 185 -14.51 -19.77 -6.36
CA ILE A 185 -15.05 -19.86 -5.00
C ILE A 185 -15.72 -21.22 -4.87
N THR A 186 -15.32 -22.00 -3.87
CA THR A 186 -15.89 -23.33 -3.66
C THR A 186 -17.31 -23.26 -3.11
N GLN A 187 -18.15 -24.18 -3.56
CA GLN A 187 -19.54 -24.35 -3.18
C GLN A 187 -19.89 -25.84 -3.16
N GLY A 188 -20.91 -26.23 -2.40
CA GLY A 188 -21.41 -27.61 -2.39
C GLY A 188 -20.84 -28.49 -1.29
N HIS A 189 -20.00 -27.93 -0.41
CA HIS A 189 -19.45 -28.57 0.78
C HIS A 189 -19.96 -27.93 2.07
N GLY A 190 -21.10 -27.25 2.02
CA GLY A 190 -21.67 -26.51 3.15
C GLY A 190 -21.04 -25.14 3.40
N GLU A 191 -20.26 -24.62 2.45
CA GLU A 191 -19.81 -23.24 2.49
C GLU A 191 -20.99 -22.25 2.46
N PRO A 192 -20.82 -21.02 2.99
CA PRO A 192 -21.79 -19.95 2.80
C PRO A 192 -22.13 -19.76 1.32
N SER A 193 -23.42 -19.59 1.03
CA SER A 193 -23.88 -19.33 -0.33
C SER A 193 -23.37 -17.96 -0.81
N PHE A 194 -23.37 -17.74 -2.11
CA PHE A 194 -23.03 -16.43 -2.68
C PHE A 194 -23.94 -15.29 -2.20
N GLU A 195 -25.15 -15.61 -1.73
CA GLU A 195 -26.07 -14.65 -1.11
C GLU A 195 -25.62 -14.27 0.30
N ASP A 196 -25.18 -15.25 1.10
CA ASP A 196 -24.66 -15.02 2.45
C ASP A 196 -23.40 -14.13 2.46
N ILE A 197 -22.61 -14.20 1.38
CA ILE A 197 -21.40 -13.39 1.18
C ILE A 197 -21.58 -12.22 0.21
N ASP A 198 -22.82 -11.76 -0.05
CA ASP A 198 -23.11 -10.78 -1.12
C ASP A 198 -22.26 -9.49 -1.03
N LYS A 199 -22.02 -8.97 0.18
CA LYS A 199 -21.16 -7.79 0.38
C LYS A 199 -19.73 -8.04 -0.11
N ALA A 200 -19.13 -9.17 0.29
CA ALA A 200 -17.78 -9.55 -0.12
C ALA A 200 -17.74 -9.86 -1.62
N ARG A 201 -18.74 -10.58 -2.14
CA ARG A 201 -18.92 -10.86 -3.57
C ARG A 201 -18.96 -9.59 -4.41
N LYS A 202 -19.75 -8.59 -3.99
CA LYS A 202 -19.82 -7.28 -4.66
C LYS A 202 -18.46 -6.59 -4.65
N ALA A 203 -17.79 -6.52 -3.50
CA ALA A 203 -16.47 -5.90 -3.39
C ALA A 203 -15.42 -6.60 -4.27
N LEU A 204 -15.38 -7.93 -4.27
CA LEU A 204 -14.44 -8.72 -5.08
C LEU A 204 -14.74 -8.63 -6.57
N SER A 205 -16.02 -8.63 -6.96
CA SER A 205 -16.43 -8.59 -8.37
C SER A 205 -16.06 -7.27 -9.08
N LEU A 206 -15.74 -6.21 -8.33
CA LEU A 206 -15.16 -4.98 -8.89
C LEU A 206 -13.80 -5.22 -9.55
N ARG A 207 -13.01 -6.20 -9.08
CA ARG A 207 -11.64 -6.46 -9.54
C ARG A 207 -11.42 -7.86 -10.13
N TYR A 208 -12.29 -8.81 -9.80
CA TYR A 208 -12.15 -10.21 -10.17
C TYR A 208 -13.42 -10.74 -10.84
N TYR A 209 -13.26 -11.73 -11.72
CA TYR A 209 -14.36 -12.60 -12.09
C TYR A 209 -14.48 -13.69 -11.04
N LEU A 210 -15.68 -13.91 -10.52
CA LEU A 210 -15.93 -14.95 -9.53
C LEU A 210 -16.56 -16.15 -10.24
N LEU A 211 -15.93 -17.31 -10.11
CA LEU A 211 -16.39 -18.56 -10.70
C LEU A 211 -16.80 -19.51 -9.56
N PRO A 212 -18.10 -19.83 -9.39
CA PRO A 212 -18.50 -20.89 -8.47
C PRO A 212 -17.98 -22.24 -8.99
N THR A 213 -17.48 -23.09 -8.09
CA THR A 213 -17.05 -24.46 -8.41
C THR A 213 -17.32 -25.40 -7.25
N ASP A 214 -17.70 -26.64 -7.55
CA ASP A 214 -17.85 -27.72 -6.58
C ASP A 214 -16.68 -28.71 -6.63
N LEU A 215 -15.61 -28.37 -7.38
CA LEU A 215 -14.43 -29.21 -7.61
C LEU A 215 -14.74 -30.57 -8.26
N SER A 216 -15.96 -30.81 -8.74
CA SER A 216 -16.33 -32.06 -9.42
C SER A 216 -15.63 -32.22 -10.77
N LYS A 217 -15.22 -31.10 -11.36
CA LYS A 217 -14.48 -31.01 -12.63
C LYS A 217 -13.12 -30.34 -12.43
N PRO A 218 -12.14 -30.61 -13.32
CA PRO A 218 -10.87 -29.91 -13.32
C PRO A 218 -11.06 -28.39 -13.39
N ILE A 219 -10.30 -27.67 -12.57
CA ILE A 219 -10.32 -26.21 -12.54
C ILE A 219 -9.62 -25.68 -13.81
N PRO A 220 -10.24 -24.76 -14.57
CA PRO A 220 -9.63 -24.20 -15.78
C PRO A 220 -8.31 -23.47 -15.50
N ASP A 221 -7.33 -23.57 -16.40
CA ASP A 221 -6.02 -22.90 -16.26
C ASP A 221 -6.13 -21.35 -16.24
N SER A 222 -7.28 -20.79 -16.63
CA SER A 222 -7.55 -19.34 -16.54
C SER A 222 -7.85 -18.86 -15.11
N VAL A 223 -8.10 -19.76 -14.17
CA VAL A 223 -8.33 -19.44 -12.76
C VAL A 223 -7.00 -19.10 -12.09
N SER A 224 -6.90 -17.88 -11.55
CA SER A 224 -5.68 -17.38 -10.91
C SER A 224 -5.56 -17.77 -9.44
N ALA A 225 -6.69 -18.01 -8.77
CA ALA A 225 -6.74 -18.42 -7.37
C ALA A 225 -8.05 -19.15 -7.06
N LEU A 226 -8.03 -19.99 -6.02
CA LEU A 226 -9.19 -20.65 -5.44
C LEU A 226 -9.37 -20.20 -4.00
N VAL A 227 -10.62 -19.96 -3.60
CA VAL A 227 -10.99 -19.60 -2.23
C VAL A 227 -12.02 -20.60 -1.72
N MET A 228 -11.71 -21.24 -0.59
CA MET A 228 -12.61 -22.14 0.12
C MET A 228 -12.94 -21.55 1.48
N ILE A 229 -14.23 -21.34 1.74
CA ILE A 229 -14.71 -20.64 2.93
C ILE A 229 -15.54 -21.59 3.78
N GLN A 230 -14.98 -21.99 4.91
CA GLN A 230 -15.63 -22.78 5.95
C GLN A 230 -16.41 -23.99 5.39
N PRO A 231 -15.72 -24.94 4.73
CA PRO A 231 -16.36 -26.17 4.30
C PRO A 231 -16.83 -26.94 5.53
N VAL A 232 -18.06 -27.45 5.48
CA VAL A 232 -18.69 -28.25 6.53
C VAL A 232 -18.53 -29.75 6.25
N THR A 233 -18.50 -30.14 4.97
CA THR A 233 -18.32 -31.53 4.55
C THR A 233 -16.95 -31.77 3.94
N ALA A 234 -16.45 -33.00 4.10
CA ALA A 234 -15.18 -33.40 3.49
C ALA A 234 -15.31 -33.52 1.97
N LEU A 235 -14.23 -33.16 1.26
CA LEU A 235 -14.13 -33.37 -0.18
C LEU A 235 -14.07 -34.87 -0.52
N ALA A 236 -14.74 -35.27 -1.60
CA ALA A 236 -14.54 -36.58 -2.20
C ALA A 236 -13.13 -36.69 -2.82
N ASP A 237 -12.61 -37.91 -3.00
CA ASP A 237 -11.24 -38.11 -3.51
C ASP A 237 -11.05 -37.57 -4.93
N SER A 238 -12.08 -37.60 -5.77
CA SER A 238 -12.07 -36.96 -7.09
C SER A 238 -11.95 -35.43 -7.01
N GLN A 239 -12.58 -34.80 -6.01
CA GLN A 239 -12.51 -33.36 -5.78
C GLN A 239 -11.15 -32.96 -5.22
N LYS A 240 -10.58 -33.76 -4.30
CA LYS A 240 -9.21 -33.58 -3.81
C LYS A 240 -8.20 -33.65 -4.96
N TYR A 241 -8.35 -34.64 -5.84
CA TYR A 241 -7.49 -34.76 -7.02
C TYR A 241 -7.53 -33.51 -7.90
N ASN A 242 -8.72 -32.98 -8.20
CA ASN A 242 -8.86 -31.76 -9.00
C ASN A 242 -8.24 -30.53 -8.33
N LEU A 243 -8.38 -30.42 -7.00
CA LEU A 243 -7.74 -29.37 -6.20
C LEU A 243 -6.22 -29.50 -6.21
N ASP A 244 -5.69 -30.71 -6.04
CA ASP A 244 -4.26 -31.00 -6.07
C ASP A 244 -3.67 -30.65 -7.44
N GLN A 245 -4.31 -31.05 -8.53
CA GLN A 245 -3.87 -30.71 -9.88
C GLN A 245 -3.81 -29.19 -10.12
N PHE A 246 -4.78 -28.44 -9.59
CA PHE A 246 -4.76 -26.99 -9.64
C PHE A 246 -3.56 -26.40 -8.88
N MET A 247 -3.31 -26.88 -7.66
CA MET A 247 -2.20 -26.44 -6.83
C MET A 247 -0.84 -26.76 -7.48
N MET A 248 -0.70 -27.95 -8.06
CA MET A 248 0.50 -28.39 -8.78
C MET A 248 0.82 -27.50 -9.99
N LYS A 249 -0.21 -26.97 -10.67
CA LYS A 249 -0.06 -26.03 -11.80
C LYS A 249 0.26 -24.58 -11.37
N ARG A 250 0.77 -24.38 -10.15
CA ARG A 250 1.03 -23.06 -9.51
C ARG A 250 -0.25 -22.26 -9.20
N GLY A 251 -1.40 -22.94 -9.13
CA GLY A 251 -2.61 -22.38 -8.57
C GLY A 251 -2.37 -21.95 -7.12
N ARG A 252 -3.00 -20.84 -6.73
CA ARG A 252 -2.96 -20.34 -5.35
C ARG A 252 -4.29 -20.67 -4.70
N ALA A 253 -4.29 -21.30 -3.53
CA ALA A 253 -5.51 -21.53 -2.76
C ALA A 253 -5.45 -20.78 -1.43
N ALA A 254 -6.60 -20.23 -1.03
CA ALA A 254 -6.83 -19.69 0.30
C ALA A 254 -7.95 -20.49 0.97
N PHE A 255 -7.67 -20.98 2.18
CA PHE A 255 -8.63 -21.74 2.98
C PHE A 255 -8.97 -20.91 4.22
N MET A 256 -10.25 -20.59 4.38
CA MET A 256 -10.76 -19.89 5.56
C MET A 256 -11.49 -20.92 6.42
N MET A 257 -10.85 -21.39 7.48
CA MET A 257 -11.39 -22.42 8.37
C MET A 257 -11.89 -21.76 9.67
N SER A 258 -13.03 -22.21 10.19
CA SER A 258 -13.45 -21.88 11.55
C SER A 258 -13.01 -23.00 12.49
N MET A 259 -12.45 -22.67 13.66
CA MET A 259 -12.17 -23.64 14.72
C MET A 259 -13.38 -23.91 15.63
N VAL A 260 -14.55 -23.33 15.31
CA VAL A 260 -15.73 -23.40 16.18
C VAL A 260 -16.84 -24.20 15.48
N ASN A 261 -17.03 -25.45 15.92
CA ASN A 261 -18.28 -26.19 15.72
C ASN A 261 -19.31 -25.62 16.71
N ALA A 262 -19.86 -24.44 16.41
CA ALA A 262 -20.98 -23.91 17.18
C ALA A 262 -22.25 -24.63 16.72
N THR A 263 -22.55 -25.76 17.34
CA THR A 263 -23.92 -26.26 17.42
C THR A 263 -24.70 -25.23 18.23
N LEU A 264 -25.33 -24.26 17.55
CA LEU A 264 -26.33 -23.43 18.19
C LEU A 264 -27.56 -24.33 18.40
N GLN A 265 -27.63 -24.96 19.58
CA GLN A 265 -28.93 -25.37 20.11
C GLN A 265 -29.72 -24.09 20.35
N SER A 266 -30.72 -23.86 19.49
CA SER A 266 -31.76 -22.86 19.74
C SER A 266 -32.56 -23.27 20.97
N SER A 267 -32.51 -22.44 22.01
CA SER A 267 -33.54 -22.39 23.04
C SER A 267 -34.70 -21.53 22.56
#